data_AF-A0A9W9Z9E6-F1
#
_entry.id   AF-A0A9W9Z9E6-F1
#
_cell.length_a   1.000
_cell.length_b   1.000
_cell.length_c   1.000
_cell.angle_alpha   90.00
_cell.angle_beta   90.00
_cell.angle_gamma   90.00
#
_symmetry.space_group_name_H-M   'P 1'
#
loop_
_entity.id
_entity.type
_entity.pdbx_description
1 polymer ?
#
loop_
_entity_poly.entity_id
_entity_poly.type
_entity_poly.pdbx_seq_one_letter_code
_entity_poly.pdbx_strand_id
1 'polypeptide(L)'
;MIVKIVRSTLLILLSYQCFGIDRLYREGQGSIMHDRVLVGYVIARFQTRGFLSCAHKCLSDNACKSYNYYPTAEEHGVCEINNNGGNPEEVLISQEGSLFGRLTKKEWPRSCLDLMRNGAKTSSFYDIWDSSNNPLRVFCDLASEPGWAWTLVMSQSFRNRKMKQLMSVPLYKDAPLNVSIPNWNAYRLSLQQMDELRALSSHWRITCNFSTEVFDYHDYARGEFSHFNLLNFQGHNVCKMVDYVDVKGRSCSRCTVAWWQDSGVMFHNDLSLGKCFFETSAPANAIYNADYFGFYQNVDSSFPCCSDDTSSTNHWFGAHI
;
A
#
# COMPACT_ATOMS: atom_id res chain seq x y z
N MET A 1 40.37 -6.27 -30.07
CA MET A 1 39.45 -6.98 -29.16
C MET A 1 39.60 -6.37 -27.77
N ILE A 2 38.89 -5.28 -27.49
CA ILE A 2 38.75 -4.70 -26.13
C ILE A 2 37.32 -4.17 -26.06
N VAL A 3 36.49 -4.84 -25.25
CA VAL A 3 35.12 -4.44 -24.93
C VAL A 3 35.20 -3.33 -23.86
N LYS A 4 34.68 -2.13 -24.15
CA LYS A 4 34.42 -1.11 -23.13
C LYS A 4 32.98 -1.22 -22.66
N ILE A 5 32.81 -1.74 -21.46
CA ILE A 5 31.58 -1.71 -20.67
C ILE A 5 31.30 -0.25 -20.30
N VAL A 6 30.21 0.32 -20.79
CA VAL A 6 29.72 1.62 -20.33
C VAL A 6 28.86 1.39 -19.09
N ARG A 7 29.39 1.76 -17.93
CA ARG A 7 28.64 1.85 -16.67
C ARG A 7 27.57 2.94 -16.82
N SER A 8 26.31 2.59 -16.54
CA SER A 8 25.24 3.58 -16.35
C SER A 8 25.54 4.43 -15.14
N THR A 9 25.75 5.73 -15.35
CA THR A 9 25.89 6.73 -14.29
C THR A 9 24.53 7.38 -14.08
N LEU A 10 23.89 7.08 -12.94
CA LEU A 10 22.72 7.81 -12.46
C LEU A 10 23.17 9.24 -12.12
N LEU A 11 22.83 10.21 -12.99
CA LEU A 11 23.06 11.63 -12.71
C LEU A 11 22.02 12.12 -11.69
N ILE A 12 22.38 12.14 -10.41
CA ILE A 12 21.68 12.92 -9.39
C ILE A 12 22.37 14.29 -9.33
N LEU A 13 21.79 15.29 -10.00
CA LEU A 13 22.19 16.69 -9.83
C LEU A 13 21.54 17.23 -8.56
N LEU A 14 22.27 17.20 -7.45
CA LEU A 14 21.94 17.94 -6.23
C LEU A 14 22.25 19.42 -6.45
N SER A 15 21.28 20.21 -6.93
CA SER A 15 21.35 21.66 -6.81
C SER A 15 20.92 22.07 -5.40
N TYR A 16 21.89 22.30 -4.52
CA TYR A 16 21.67 23.01 -3.27
C TYR A 16 21.29 24.47 -3.59
N GLN A 17 20.20 24.94 -2.97
CA GLN A 17 19.59 26.29 -3.03
C GLN A 17 18.45 26.50 -4.04
N CYS A 18 17.25 26.10 -3.64
CA CYS A 18 16.05 26.91 -3.86
C CYS A 18 15.16 26.82 -2.62
N PHE A 19 15.23 27.84 -1.77
CA PHE A 19 14.28 28.08 -0.69
C PHE A 19 13.01 28.71 -1.29
N GLY A 20 11.85 28.06 -1.06
CA GLY A 20 10.54 28.72 -1.10
C GLY A 20 9.65 28.46 -2.32
N ILE A 21 8.47 27.88 -2.01
CA ILE A 21 7.17 27.99 -2.70
C ILE A 21 6.93 27.08 -3.92
N ASP A 22 6.11 26.03 -3.70
CA ASP A 22 5.25 25.30 -4.66
C ASP A 22 5.68 25.24 -6.13
N ARG A 23 6.85 24.68 -6.40
CA ARG A 23 7.12 24.05 -7.70
C ARG A 23 7.07 22.55 -7.51
N LEU A 24 5.91 21.97 -7.81
CA LEU A 24 5.74 20.56 -8.14
C LEU A 24 6.84 20.16 -9.14
N TYR A 25 7.95 19.63 -8.65
CA TYR A 25 8.89 18.88 -9.48
C TYR A 25 8.13 17.63 -9.95
N ARG A 26 7.55 17.72 -11.14
CA ARG A 26 6.89 16.59 -11.80
C ARG A 26 7.99 15.66 -12.31
N GLU A 27 8.28 14.61 -11.56
CA GLU A 27 8.99 13.46 -12.12
C GLU A 27 8.07 12.78 -13.13
N GLY A 28 8.54 12.63 -14.36
CA GLY A 28 7.83 11.92 -15.42
C GLY A 28 8.71 10.82 -15.96
N GLN A 29 8.18 9.60 -16.05
CA GLN A 29 8.82 8.55 -16.83
C GLN A 29 8.39 8.74 -18.30
N GLY A 30 9.34 8.70 -19.21
CA GLY A 30 9.10 8.96 -20.63
C GLY A 30 9.41 7.74 -21.49
N SER A 31 8.53 7.42 -22.44
CA SER A 31 8.85 6.51 -23.54
C SER A 31 9.06 7.31 -24.82
N ILE A 32 10.18 7.09 -25.51
CA ILE A 32 10.54 7.78 -26.75
C ILE A 32 10.33 6.83 -27.93
N MET A 33 9.62 7.29 -28.95
CA MET A 33 9.49 6.63 -30.25
C MET A 33 10.10 7.52 -31.33
N HIS A 34 11.05 6.99 -32.09
CA HIS A 34 11.69 7.71 -33.20
C HIS A 34 10.82 7.62 -34.45
N ASP A 35 10.99 8.59 -35.35
CA ASP A 35 10.31 8.71 -36.64
C ASP A 35 8.79 8.68 -36.55
N ARG A 36 8.25 9.13 -35.41
CA ARG A 36 6.82 9.18 -35.11
C ARG A 36 6.44 10.55 -34.57
N VAL A 37 5.21 10.96 -34.86
CA VAL A 37 4.58 12.14 -34.26
C VAL A 37 3.09 11.91 -34.02
N LEU A 38 2.56 12.58 -33.01
CA LEU A 38 1.14 12.63 -32.71
C LEU A 38 0.52 13.89 -33.34
N VAL A 39 -0.49 13.72 -34.18
CA VAL A 39 -1.15 14.81 -34.93
C VAL A 39 -2.55 15.07 -34.39
N GLY A 40 -2.97 16.33 -34.39
CA GLY A 40 -4.32 16.77 -33.98
C GLY A 40 -4.45 17.10 -32.49
N TYR A 41 -3.39 16.92 -31.70
CA TYR A 41 -3.39 17.12 -30.24
C TYR A 41 -2.41 18.18 -29.76
N VAL A 42 -1.74 18.88 -30.68
CA VAL A 42 -0.77 19.94 -30.38
C VAL A 42 -1.47 21.11 -29.73
N ILE A 43 -1.03 21.49 -28.52
CA ILE A 43 -1.57 22.62 -27.77
C ILE A 43 -0.66 23.84 -27.77
N ALA A 44 0.65 23.64 -27.95
CA ALA A 44 1.60 24.72 -28.16
C ALA A 44 2.83 24.25 -28.95
N ARG A 45 3.45 25.20 -29.64
CA ARG A 45 4.63 24.99 -30.48
C ARG A 45 5.66 26.08 -30.22
N PHE A 46 6.91 25.70 -30.01
CA PHE A 46 8.03 26.62 -29.77
C PHE A 46 9.36 25.93 -30.08
N GLN A 47 10.48 26.64 -29.99
CA GLN A 47 11.83 26.08 -30.18
C GLN A 47 12.47 25.68 -28.84
N THR A 48 13.18 24.56 -28.80
CA THR A 48 13.94 24.12 -27.60
C THR A 48 15.30 23.54 -27.96
N ARG A 49 16.25 23.62 -27.01
CA ARG A 49 17.56 22.94 -27.11
C ARG A 49 17.41 21.46 -26.82
N GLY A 50 17.16 20.67 -27.86
CA GLY A 50 16.97 19.24 -27.73
C GLY A 50 15.60 18.84 -27.18
N PHE A 51 15.35 17.54 -27.24
CA PHE A 51 14.09 16.93 -26.87
C PHE A 51 13.86 16.87 -25.35
N LEU A 52 14.92 16.82 -24.53
CA LEU A 52 14.79 16.89 -23.07
C LEU A 52 14.27 18.24 -22.60
N SER A 53 14.71 19.33 -23.24
CA SER A 53 14.15 20.67 -22.98
C SER A 53 12.66 20.74 -23.36
N CYS A 54 12.26 20.06 -24.44
CA CYS A 54 10.86 19.93 -24.84
C CYS A 54 10.05 19.13 -23.80
N ALA A 55 10.59 18.01 -23.30
CA ALA A 55 9.99 17.24 -22.21
C ALA A 55 9.81 18.07 -20.94
N HIS A 56 10.80 18.88 -20.55
CA HIS A 56 10.70 19.76 -19.39
C HIS A 56 9.61 20.82 -19.57
N LYS A 57 9.47 21.39 -20.77
CA LYS A 57 8.39 22.32 -21.08
C LYS A 57 7.01 21.65 -20.98
N CYS A 58 6.88 20.42 -21.50
CA CYS A 58 5.66 19.64 -21.33
C CYS A 58 5.37 19.34 -19.85
N LEU A 59 6.36 18.93 -19.06
CA LEU A 59 6.19 18.71 -17.61
C LEU A 59 5.76 19.97 -16.87
N SER A 60 6.16 21.16 -17.33
CA SER A 60 5.73 22.43 -16.73
C SER A 60 4.31 22.86 -17.10
N ASP A 61 3.67 22.20 -18.06
CA ASP A 61 2.30 22.46 -18.49
C ASP A 61 1.35 21.36 -17.97
N ASN A 62 0.30 21.76 -17.24
CA ASN A 62 -0.65 20.82 -16.65
C ASN A 62 -1.48 20.05 -17.68
N ALA A 63 -1.73 20.64 -18.85
CA ALA A 63 -2.51 20.01 -19.92
C ALA A 63 -1.66 19.04 -20.76
N CYS A 64 -0.33 19.16 -20.72
CA CYS A 64 0.55 18.35 -21.55
C CYS A 64 0.69 16.89 -21.06
N LYS A 65 0.61 15.95 -22.00
CA LYS A 65 0.75 14.49 -21.77
C LYS A 65 1.82 13.85 -22.66
N SER A 66 2.15 14.45 -23.80
CA SER A 66 3.24 14.01 -24.66
C SER A 66 3.82 15.19 -25.46
N TYR A 67 4.88 14.96 -26.22
CA TYR A 67 5.45 15.97 -27.09
C TYR A 67 5.99 15.35 -28.38
N ASN A 68 5.92 16.09 -29.48
CA ASN A 68 6.71 15.84 -30.68
C ASN A 68 7.94 16.74 -30.64
N TYR A 69 9.08 16.24 -31.07
CA TYR A 69 10.26 17.05 -31.29
C TYR A 69 10.86 16.78 -32.66
N TYR A 70 11.16 17.85 -33.38
CA TYR A 70 11.75 17.84 -34.71
C TYR A 70 13.14 18.49 -34.62
N PRO A 71 14.21 17.69 -34.63
CA PRO A 71 15.56 18.20 -34.75
C PRO A 71 15.70 19.05 -36.03
N THR A 72 16.46 20.12 -35.94
CA THR A 72 16.82 20.97 -37.07
C THR A 72 18.34 21.00 -37.21
N ALA A 73 18.85 21.51 -38.33
CA ALA A 73 20.29 21.75 -38.51
C ALA A 73 20.83 22.84 -37.55
N GLU A 74 19.95 23.66 -36.97
CA GLU A 74 20.27 24.68 -35.98
C GLU A 74 20.35 24.11 -34.55
N GLU A 75 20.90 24.91 -33.61
CA GLU A 75 21.01 24.55 -32.19
C GLU A 75 19.65 24.24 -31.51
N HIS A 76 18.54 24.76 -32.06
CA HIS A 76 17.20 24.62 -31.49
C HIS A 76 16.25 23.92 -32.45
N GLY A 77 15.73 22.75 -32.06
CA GLY A 77 14.68 22.06 -32.80
C GLY A 77 13.28 22.55 -32.45
N VAL A 78 12.29 22.15 -33.25
CA VAL A 78 10.88 22.46 -33.01
C VAL A 78 10.31 21.50 -31.99
N CYS A 79 9.71 22.04 -30.94
CA CYS A 79 8.98 21.31 -29.91
C CYS A 79 7.48 21.60 -30.06
N GLU A 80 6.68 20.54 -30.13
CA GLU A 80 5.22 20.60 -30.05
C GLU A 80 4.77 19.81 -28.83
N ILE A 81 4.09 20.47 -27.90
CA ILE A 81 3.51 19.80 -26.73
C ILE A 81 2.06 19.42 -27.01
N ASN A 82 1.62 18.26 -26.52
CA ASN A 82 0.33 17.67 -26.83
C ASN A 82 -0.50 17.42 -25.57
N ASN A 83 -1.83 17.58 -25.65
CA ASN A 83 -2.75 17.26 -24.54
C ASN A 83 -3.19 15.79 -24.47
N ASN A 84 -2.65 14.96 -25.36
CA ASN A 84 -2.91 13.53 -25.42
C ASN A 84 -1.59 12.74 -25.31
N GLY A 85 -1.64 11.58 -24.67
CA GLY A 85 -0.50 10.72 -24.39
C GLY A 85 -0.09 9.79 -25.54
N GLY A 86 -0.92 9.57 -26.58
CA GLY A 86 -0.61 8.55 -27.59
C GLY A 86 -0.94 7.16 -27.07
N ASN A 87 -2.18 6.70 -27.29
CA ASN A 87 -2.58 5.32 -27.04
C ASN A 87 -2.29 4.42 -28.25
N PRO A 88 -2.27 3.07 -28.10
CA PRO A 88 -2.01 2.14 -29.21
C PRO A 88 -2.99 2.27 -30.40
N GLU A 89 -4.19 2.81 -30.16
CA GLU A 89 -5.20 3.06 -31.20
C GLU A 89 -5.10 4.47 -31.82
N GLU A 90 -4.23 5.34 -31.30
CA GLU A 90 -4.01 6.67 -31.87
C GLU A 90 -2.95 6.59 -32.97
N VAL A 91 -3.29 7.16 -34.13
CA VAL A 91 -2.46 7.08 -35.34
C VAL A 91 -1.25 8.00 -35.19
N LEU A 92 -0.21 7.49 -34.51
CA LEU A 92 1.14 8.03 -34.62
C LEU A 92 1.57 7.89 -36.08
N ILE A 93 1.67 9.02 -36.79
CA ILE A 93 2.10 9.01 -38.18
C ILE A 93 3.62 8.88 -38.25
N SER A 94 4.11 8.24 -39.31
CA SER A 94 5.54 8.19 -39.58
C SER A 94 6.01 9.56 -40.08
N GLN A 95 7.07 10.07 -39.47
CA GLN A 95 7.71 11.33 -39.85
C GLN A 95 9.21 11.18 -39.63
N GLU A 96 9.98 11.01 -40.70
CA GLU A 96 11.42 10.76 -40.61
C GLU A 96 12.16 11.89 -39.87
N GLY A 97 13.07 11.51 -38.98
CA GLY A 97 13.89 12.41 -38.18
C GLY A 97 13.18 13.00 -36.96
N SER A 98 11.88 12.78 -36.79
CA SER A 98 11.15 13.24 -35.61
C SER A 98 11.30 12.29 -34.41
N LEU A 99 10.84 12.75 -33.27
CA LEU A 99 10.58 11.87 -32.13
C LEU A 99 9.27 12.25 -31.44
N PHE A 100 8.63 11.22 -30.91
CA PHE A 100 7.47 11.31 -30.04
C PHE A 100 7.86 10.87 -28.64
N GLY A 101 7.68 11.76 -27.66
CA GLY A 101 7.89 11.46 -26.25
C GLY A 101 6.57 11.44 -25.49
N ARG A 102 6.14 10.28 -25.02
CA ARG A 102 5.01 10.15 -24.11
C ARG A 102 5.47 10.35 -22.68
N LEU A 103 4.82 11.23 -21.93
CA LEU A 103 5.09 11.44 -20.51
C LEU A 103 4.02 10.75 -19.68
N THR A 104 4.44 9.82 -18.83
CA THR A 104 3.59 9.35 -17.74
C THR A 104 3.91 10.16 -16.50
N LYS A 105 2.90 10.82 -15.94
CA LYS A 105 3.01 11.46 -14.62
C LYS A 105 3.39 10.36 -13.62
N LYS A 106 4.49 10.52 -12.89
CA LYS A 106 4.82 9.60 -11.80
C LYS A 106 3.78 9.80 -10.71
N GLU A 107 2.81 8.90 -10.64
CA GLU A 107 1.90 8.87 -9.50
C GLU A 107 2.63 8.24 -8.32
N TRP A 108 2.64 8.95 -7.20
CA TRP A 108 3.21 8.44 -5.97
C TRP A 108 2.34 7.27 -5.48
N PRO A 109 2.94 6.12 -5.16
CA PRO A 109 2.17 4.97 -4.72
C PRO A 109 1.38 5.30 -3.46
N ARG A 110 0.10 4.93 -3.45
CA ARG A 110 -0.86 5.27 -2.39
C ARG A 110 -1.02 4.15 -1.38
N SER A 111 -0.53 2.96 -1.73
CA SER A 111 -0.67 1.72 -0.98
C SER A 111 0.46 0.75 -1.34
N CYS A 112 0.61 -0.31 -0.54
CA CYS A 112 1.49 -1.42 -0.91
C CYS A 112 1.03 -2.14 -2.18
N LEU A 113 -0.27 -2.10 -2.49
CA LEU A 113 -0.82 -2.62 -3.75
C LEU A 113 -0.30 -1.84 -4.96
N ASP A 114 -0.23 -0.52 -4.88
CA ASP A 114 0.32 0.29 -5.96
C ASP A 114 1.81 0.05 -6.14
N LEU A 115 2.55 -0.13 -5.04
CA LEU A 115 3.96 -0.53 -5.10
C LEU A 115 4.12 -1.86 -5.84
N MET A 116 3.29 -2.87 -5.52
CA MET A 116 3.31 -4.16 -6.20
C MET A 116 2.97 -4.03 -7.70
N ARG A 117 1.92 -3.27 -8.04
CA ARG A 117 1.55 -2.98 -9.45
C ARG A 117 2.66 -2.26 -10.21
N ASN A 118 3.43 -1.44 -9.51
CA ASN A 118 4.62 -0.75 -10.04
C ASN A 118 5.88 -1.63 -10.05
N GLY A 119 5.75 -2.92 -9.73
CA GLY A 119 6.82 -3.91 -9.87
C GLY A 119 7.61 -4.22 -8.60
N ALA A 120 7.23 -3.69 -7.44
CA ALA A 120 7.82 -4.09 -6.17
C ALA A 120 7.45 -5.54 -5.82
N LYS A 121 8.43 -6.33 -5.38
CA LYS A 121 8.25 -7.78 -5.10
C LYS A 121 8.74 -8.22 -3.72
N THR A 122 9.43 -7.35 -3.00
CA THR A 122 10.12 -7.69 -1.75
C THR A 122 9.36 -7.13 -0.56
N SER A 123 9.12 -7.92 0.46
CA SER A 123 8.56 -7.41 1.72
C SER A 123 9.59 -6.52 2.42
N SER A 124 9.24 -5.26 2.68
CA SER A 124 10.15 -4.27 3.25
C SER A 124 9.40 -3.03 3.73
N PHE A 125 10.15 -2.06 4.26
CA PHE A 125 9.62 -0.73 4.54
C PHE A 125 9.65 0.12 3.27
N TYR A 126 8.51 0.74 2.96
CA TYR A 126 8.32 1.62 1.82
C TYR A 126 7.71 2.93 2.27
N ASP A 127 7.92 3.96 1.47
CA ASP A 127 7.17 5.21 1.58
C ASP A 127 5.98 5.14 0.61
N ILE A 128 4.78 5.42 1.13
CA ILE A 128 3.55 5.64 0.37
C ILE A 128 3.07 7.07 0.63
N TRP A 129 2.08 7.55 -0.12
CA TRP A 129 1.57 8.92 0.02
C TRP A 129 0.08 8.94 0.39
N ASP A 130 -0.27 9.75 1.38
CA ASP A 130 -1.65 9.97 1.84
C ASP A 130 -2.43 10.94 0.93
N SER A 131 -3.75 11.09 1.12
CA SER A 131 -4.62 11.94 0.27
C SER A 131 -4.16 13.38 0.13
N SER A 132 -3.37 13.85 1.09
CA SER A 132 -2.80 15.20 1.15
C SER A 132 -1.36 15.27 0.59
N ASN A 133 -0.87 14.19 -0.01
CA ASN A 133 0.50 14.02 -0.52
C ASN A 133 1.60 14.09 0.54
N ASN A 134 1.28 13.76 1.80
CA ASN A 134 2.30 13.58 2.81
C ASN A 134 2.89 12.16 2.71
N PRO A 135 4.21 12.01 2.88
CA PRO A 135 4.83 10.70 2.93
C PRO A 135 4.43 9.96 4.21
N LEU A 136 4.07 8.70 4.06
CA LEU A 136 3.78 7.77 5.14
C LEU A 136 4.67 6.53 4.95
N ARG A 137 5.55 6.29 5.91
CA ARG A 137 6.36 5.07 5.92
C ARG A 137 5.52 3.92 6.45
N VAL A 138 5.48 2.81 5.71
CA VAL A 138 4.75 1.58 6.07
C VAL A 138 5.61 0.36 5.85
N PHE A 139 5.28 -0.73 6.52
CA PHE A 139 5.78 -2.04 6.15
C PHE A 139 4.83 -2.68 5.14
N CYS A 140 5.37 -3.06 3.97
CA CYS A 140 4.65 -3.81 2.96
C CYS A 140 5.08 -5.26 2.98
N ASP A 141 4.12 -6.16 3.05
CA ASP A 141 4.34 -7.55 2.75
C ASP A 141 3.84 -7.86 1.34
N LEU A 142 4.80 -8.15 0.45
CA LEU A 142 4.62 -8.33 -0.99
C LEU A 142 5.05 -9.72 -1.48
N ALA A 143 5.50 -10.58 -0.57
CA ALA A 143 6.16 -11.84 -0.91
C ALA A 143 5.60 -13.07 -0.18
N SER A 144 4.96 -12.88 0.99
CA SER A 144 4.49 -14.01 1.81
C SER A 144 3.41 -14.84 1.09
N GLU A 145 2.49 -14.16 0.40
CA GLU A 145 1.41 -14.79 -0.37
C GLU A 145 1.45 -14.26 -1.81
N PRO A 146 1.72 -15.12 -2.81
CA PRO A 146 1.81 -14.68 -4.21
C PRO A 146 0.56 -13.93 -4.67
N GLY A 147 0.77 -12.80 -5.33
CA GLY A 147 -0.31 -11.95 -5.86
C GLY A 147 -0.96 -11.03 -4.84
N TRP A 148 -0.64 -11.14 -3.54
CA TRP A 148 -1.17 -10.25 -2.52
C TRP A 148 -0.18 -9.17 -2.10
N ALA A 149 -0.70 -7.95 -1.94
CA ALA A 149 0.01 -6.86 -1.31
C ALA A 149 -0.70 -6.47 0.00
N TRP A 150 0.04 -6.53 1.10
CA TRP A 150 -0.46 -6.20 2.43
C TRP A 150 0.29 -5.01 3.01
N THR A 151 -0.44 -4.05 3.58
CA THR A 151 0.07 -2.92 4.33
C THR A 151 -0.17 -3.16 5.82
N LEU A 152 0.89 -3.11 6.63
CA LEU A 152 0.77 -3.15 8.09
C LEU A 152 0.07 -1.87 8.56
N VAL A 153 -1.02 -1.98 9.32
CA VAL A 153 -1.77 -0.82 9.85
C VAL A 153 -1.73 -0.70 11.37
N MET A 154 -1.52 -1.82 12.05
CA MET A 154 -1.33 -1.86 13.50
C MET A 154 -0.50 -3.09 13.88
N SER A 155 0.39 -2.91 14.85
CA SER A 155 1.13 -3.98 15.50
C SER A 155 1.22 -3.75 17.00
N GLN A 156 1.09 -4.84 17.75
CA GLN A 156 1.17 -4.86 19.20
C GLN A 156 1.99 -6.07 19.63
N SER A 157 3.11 -5.84 20.31
CA SER A 157 3.75 -6.91 21.08
C SER A 157 2.99 -7.16 22.37
N PHE A 158 3.00 -8.40 22.84
CA PHE A 158 2.28 -8.79 24.05
C PHE A 158 2.80 -8.08 25.31
N ARG A 159 4.10 -7.73 25.36
CA ARG A 159 4.64 -6.83 26.39
C ARG A 159 3.89 -5.50 26.47
N ASN A 160 3.53 -4.94 25.32
CA ASN A 160 2.83 -3.66 25.20
C ASN A 160 1.30 -3.79 25.23
N ARG A 161 0.77 -4.97 25.60
CA ARG A 161 -0.67 -5.24 25.50
C ARG A 161 -1.56 -4.28 26.28
N LYS A 162 -1.06 -3.72 27.38
CA LYS A 162 -1.80 -2.81 28.29
C LYS A 162 -1.82 -1.35 27.81
N MET A 163 -1.16 -1.01 26.70
CA MET A 163 -1.23 0.35 26.15
C MET A 163 -2.66 0.67 25.71
N LYS A 164 -3.20 1.80 26.15
CA LYS A 164 -4.59 2.21 25.89
C LYS A 164 -4.95 2.13 24.40
N GLN A 165 -4.07 2.64 23.53
CA GLN A 165 -4.24 2.67 22.08
C GLN A 165 -4.28 1.27 21.43
N LEU A 166 -3.76 0.23 22.10
CA LEU A 166 -3.69 -1.12 21.54
C LEU A 166 -4.65 -2.09 22.27
N MET A 167 -5.11 -1.73 23.48
CA MET A 167 -5.96 -2.57 24.31
C MET A 167 -7.42 -2.15 24.32
N SER A 168 -7.70 -0.86 24.50
CA SER A 168 -9.04 -0.39 24.89
C SER A 168 -9.64 0.64 23.96
N VAL A 169 -8.90 1.08 22.95
CA VAL A 169 -9.45 1.92 21.89
C VAL A 169 -9.79 1.05 20.69
N PRO A 170 -11.07 0.93 20.28
CA PRO A 170 -11.46 0.14 19.11
C PRO A 170 -10.90 0.74 17.82
N LEU A 171 -10.83 -0.05 16.75
CA LEU A 171 -10.33 0.35 15.43
C LEU A 171 -11.13 1.50 14.81
N TYR A 172 -12.41 1.63 15.12
CA TYR A 172 -13.28 2.71 14.63
C TYR A 172 -13.10 4.07 15.35
N LYS A 173 -12.15 4.15 16.30
CA LYS A 173 -11.77 5.40 16.98
C LYS A 173 -10.31 5.73 16.72
N ASP A 174 -10.02 7.02 16.57
CA ASP A 174 -8.66 7.49 16.33
C ASP A 174 -7.77 7.33 17.58
N ALA A 175 -6.62 6.68 17.41
CA ALA A 175 -5.61 6.47 18.44
C ALA A 175 -4.24 6.14 17.83
N PRO A 176 -3.65 7.07 17.06
CA PRO A 176 -2.36 6.84 16.42
C PRO A 176 -1.26 6.57 17.44
N LEU A 177 -0.31 5.71 17.07
CA LEU A 177 0.84 5.35 17.90
C LEU A 177 2.04 5.03 17.00
N ASN A 178 3.14 5.78 17.17
CA ASN A 178 4.37 5.60 16.40
C ASN A 178 4.16 5.55 14.87
N VAL A 179 3.24 6.37 14.35
CA VAL A 179 2.80 6.39 12.94
C VAL A 179 3.98 6.49 11.95
N SER A 180 4.98 7.32 12.26
CA SER A 180 6.15 7.54 11.40
C SER A 180 7.24 6.45 11.54
N ILE A 181 7.10 5.52 12.48
CA ILE A 181 8.11 4.50 12.79
C ILE A 181 7.42 3.13 12.88
N PRO A 182 7.05 2.51 11.74
CA PRO A 182 6.42 1.19 11.73
C PRO A 182 7.34 0.16 12.40
N ASN A 183 6.77 -0.60 13.33
CA ASN A 183 7.51 -1.57 14.14
C ASN A 183 6.54 -2.64 14.69
N TRP A 184 7.10 -3.78 15.13
CA TRP A 184 6.30 -4.89 15.65
C TRP A 184 5.80 -4.68 17.08
N ASN A 185 6.38 -3.75 17.84
CA ASN A 185 6.15 -3.60 19.28
C ASN A 185 4.90 -2.77 19.61
N ALA A 186 4.78 -1.61 19.01
CA ALA A 186 3.75 -0.63 19.31
C ALA A 186 3.63 0.31 18.11
N TYR A 187 2.68 0.01 17.24
CA TYR A 187 2.43 0.76 16.02
C TYR A 187 0.94 0.77 15.72
N ARG A 188 0.39 1.93 15.39
CA ARG A 188 -1.00 2.07 14.95
C ARG A 188 -1.13 3.34 14.11
N LEU A 189 -1.61 3.19 12.88
CA LEU A 189 -1.95 4.31 12.01
C LEU A 189 -3.13 5.12 12.58
N SER A 190 -3.28 6.38 12.15
CA SER A 190 -4.50 7.13 12.47
C SER A 190 -5.72 6.48 11.79
N LEU A 191 -6.91 6.75 12.33
CA LEU A 191 -8.16 6.28 11.72
C LEU A 191 -8.28 6.76 10.26
N GLN A 192 -7.93 8.02 10.00
CA GLN A 192 -7.93 8.57 8.65
C GLN A 192 -7.03 7.77 7.69
N GLN A 193 -5.80 7.47 8.11
CA GLN A 193 -4.85 6.69 7.29
C GLN A 193 -5.34 5.25 7.07
N MET A 194 -5.92 4.64 8.10
CA MET A 194 -6.54 3.31 7.99
C MET A 194 -7.73 3.33 7.03
N ASP A 195 -8.58 4.35 7.07
CA ASP A 195 -9.73 4.49 6.16
C ASP A 195 -9.30 4.70 4.70
N GLU A 196 -8.25 5.49 4.47
CA GLU A 196 -7.66 5.68 3.13
C GLU A 196 -7.11 4.37 2.58
N LEU A 197 -6.35 3.62 3.38
CA LEU A 197 -5.82 2.30 2.98
C LEU A 197 -6.94 1.27 2.76
N ARG A 198 -7.96 1.28 3.62
CA ARG A 198 -9.15 0.43 3.49
C ARG A 198 -9.90 0.72 2.18
N ALA A 199 -9.96 1.97 1.73
CA ALA A 199 -10.58 2.31 0.44
C ALA A 199 -9.84 1.73 -0.77
N LEU A 200 -8.54 1.43 -0.61
CA LEU A 200 -7.68 0.84 -1.63
C LEU A 200 -7.49 -0.68 -1.46
N SER A 201 -8.10 -1.26 -0.41
CA SER A 201 -7.94 -2.66 -0.02
C SER A 201 -9.27 -3.41 -0.18
N SER A 202 -9.20 -4.68 -0.57
CA SER A 202 -10.37 -5.56 -0.61
C SER A 202 -10.50 -6.40 0.67
N HIS A 203 -9.39 -6.68 1.34
CA HIS A 203 -9.32 -7.57 2.49
C HIS A 203 -8.55 -6.96 3.66
N TRP A 204 -8.82 -7.48 4.84
CA TRP A 204 -7.97 -7.36 6.00
C TRP A 204 -7.50 -8.74 6.44
N ARG A 205 -6.36 -8.79 7.14
CA ARG A 205 -5.92 -10.00 7.84
C ARG A 205 -5.29 -9.67 9.19
N ILE A 206 -5.22 -10.67 10.05
CA ILE A 206 -4.54 -10.61 11.35
C ILE A 206 -3.58 -11.80 11.42
N THR A 207 -2.34 -11.54 11.83
CA THR A 207 -1.28 -12.55 11.93
C THR A 207 -0.58 -12.50 13.28
N CYS A 208 -0.28 -13.68 13.83
CA CYS A 208 0.64 -13.81 14.96
C CYS A 208 2.08 -13.89 14.46
N ASN A 209 3.02 -13.21 15.14
CA ASN A 209 4.47 -13.36 14.94
C ASN A 209 4.91 -13.36 13.46
N PHE A 210 4.48 -12.34 12.72
CA PHE A 210 4.67 -12.28 11.27
C PHE A 210 6.14 -12.51 10.86
N SER A 211 6.36 -13.44 9.92
CA SER A 211 7.64 -13.75 9.30
C SER A 211 7.63 -13.38 7.82
N THR A 212 8.74 -12.86 7.32
CA THR A 212 8.93 -12.54 5.90
C THR A 212 9.42 -13.73 5.06
N GLU A 213 9.81 -14.83 5.68
CA GLU A 213 10.46 -15.96 4.99
C GLU A 213 9.49 -17.10 4.64
N VAL A 214 8.56 -17.41 5.55
CA VAL A 214 7.57 -18.46 5.39
C VAL A 214 6.23 -17.90 5.83
N PHE A 215 5.27 -17.93 4.93
CA PHE A 215 3.89 -17.58 5.26
C PHE A 215 3.16 -18.81 5.76
N ASP A 216 2.52 -18.65 6.92
CA ASP A 216 1.74 -19.69 7.57
C ASP A 216 0.35 -19.13 7.90
N TYR A 217 -0.66 -19.95 7.68
CA TYR A 217 -2.06 -19.66 8.00
C TYR A 217 -2.44 -20.16 9.40
N HIS A 218 -1.47 -20.60 10.21
CA HIS A 218 -1.69 -20.85 11.63
C HIS A 218 -1.95 -19.55 12.40
N ASP A 219 -2.93 -19.59 13.30
CA ASP A 219 -3.29 -18.47 14.17
C ASP A 219 -3.44 -17.16 13.39
N TYR A 220 -4.37 -17.22 12.43
CA TYR A 220 -4.54 -16.26 11.36
C TYR A 220 -6.02 -15.98 11.14
N ALA A 221 -6.40 -14.75 10.80
CA ALA A 221 -7.74 -14.42 10.35
C ALA A 221 -7.68 -13.56 9.09
N ARG A 222 -8.56 -13.80 8.11
CA ARG A 222 -8.74 -12.95 6.92
C ARG A 222 -10.21 -12.80 6.58
N GLY A 223 -10.61 -11.59 6.22
CA GLY A 223 -11.94 -11.32 5.72
C GLY A 223 -11.97 -10.19 4.70
N GLU A 224 -13.02 -10.17 3.90
CA GLU A 224 -13.33 -9.09 2.98
C GLU A 224 -13.95 -7.88 3.69
N PHE A 225 -13.49 -6.68 3.32
CA PHE A 225 -14.09 -5.43 3.79
C PHE A 225 -15.56 -5.25 3.34
N SER A 226 -15.94 -5.85 2.21
CA SER A 226 -17.30 -5.84 1.65
C SER A 226 -18.31 -6.50 2.61
N HIS A 227 -17.91 -7.57 3.28
CA HIS A 227 -18.74 -8.34 4.21
C HIS A 227 -18.53 -7.92 5.66
N PHE A 228 -17.30 -7.56 6.02
CA PHE A 228 -16.95 -7.21 7.37
C PHE A 228 -15.88 -6.11 7.42
N ASN A 229 -16.33 -4.88 7.64
CA ASN A 229 -15.44 -3.74 7.84
C ASN A 229 -15.12 -3.55 9.33
N LEU A 230 -13.84 -3.74 9.68
CA LEU A 230 -13.34 -3.59 11.05
C LEU A 230 -13.43 -2.15 11.58
N LEU A 231 -13.32 -1.16 10.68
CA LEU A 231 -13.25 0.28 11.00
C LEU A 231 -14.61 0.90 11.29
N ASN A 232 -15.72 0.17 11.11
CA ASN A 232 -17.06 0.63 11.49
C ASN A 232 -17.83 -0.41 12.32
N PHE A 233 -17.15 -1.46 12.77
CA PHE A 233 -17.76 -2.53 13.53
C PHE A 233 -17.88 -2.17 15.02
N GLN A 234 -19.09 -2.24 15.56
CA GLN A 234 -19.33 -2.15 16.99
C GLN A 234 -20.29 -3.26 17.42
N GLY A 235 -19.91 -4.03 18.43
CA GLY A 235 -20.75 -5.10 18.98
C GLY A 235 -19.99 -6.11 19.81
N HIS A 236 -20.74 -6.98 20.46
CA HIS A 236 -20.25 -8.09 21.28
C HIS A 236 -20.86 -9.38 20.76
N ASN A 237 -20.06 -10.42 20.59
CA ASN A 237 -20.51 -11.72 20.08
C ASN A 237 -21.28 -11.61 18.76
N VAL A 238 -20.78 -10.77 17.85
CA VAL A 238 -21.45 -10.56 16.56
C VAL A 238 -20.83 -11.50 15.53
N CYS A 239 -21.67 -12.33 14.92
CA CYS A 239 -21.26 -13.23 13.85
C CYS A 239 -20.96 -12.46 12.57
N LYS A 240 -19.71 -12.55 12.12
CA LYS A 240 -19.26 -11.95 10.85
C LYS A 240 -18.60 -13.01 9.99
N MET A 241 -18.89 -12.93 8.68
CA MET A 241 -18.27 -13.81 7.69
C MET A 241 -16.79 -13.49 7.57
N VAL A 242 -15.96 -14.53 7.55
CA VAL A 242 -14.53 -14.44 7.24
C VAL A 242 -14.18 -15.46 6.14
N ASP A 243 -13.15 -15.17 5.37
CA ASP A 243 -12.69 -16.06 4.30
C ASP A 243 -11.97 -17.26 4.87
N TYR A 244 -11.17 -17.00 5.91
CA TYR A 244 -10.43 -18.01 6.64
C TYR A 244 -10.14 -17.51 8.07
N VAL A 245 -10.23 -18.41 9.04
CA VAL A 245 -9.66 -18.22 10.37
C VAL A 245 -9.01 -19.52 10.82
N ASP A 246 -7.91 -19.42 11.56
CA ASP A 246 -7.31 -20.47 12.35
C ASP A 246 -7.07 -19.93 13.76
N VAL A 247 -7.51 -20.68 14.77
CA VAL A 247 -7.16 -20.41 16.18
C VAL A 247 -6.74 -21.72 16.80
N LYS A 248 -5.45 -21.81 17.15
CA LYS A 248 -4.78 -22.97 17.76
C LYS A 248 -4.92 -24.23 16.91
N GLY A 249 -4.74 -24.10 15.60
CA GLY A 249 -4.84 -25.22 14.65
C GLY A 249 -6.26 -25.68 14.33
N ARG A 250 -7.29 -25.01 14.87
CA ARG A 250 -8.67 -25.17 14.41
C ARG A 250 -8.96 -24.09 13.38
N SER A 251 -9.23 -24.51 12.14
CA SER A 251 -9.56 -23.60 11.07
C SER A 251 -10.98 -23.75 10.55
N CYS A 252 -11.49 -22.68 9.95
CA CYS A 252 -12.62 -22.72 9.04
C CYS A 252 -12.35 -21.84 7.82
N SER A 253 -13.08 -22.10 6.74
CA SER A 253 -13.09 -21.23 5.57
C SER A 253 -14.52 -20.85 5.22
N ARG A 254 -14.73 -19.61 4.77
CA ARG A 254 -16.05 -19.05 4.42
C ARG A 254 -17.10 -19.35 5.49
N CYS A 255 -16.77 -18.99 6.73
CA CYS A 255 -17.61 -19.28 7.88
C CYS A 255 -17.83 -18.03 8.74
N THR A 256 -18.85 -18.05 9.60
CA THR A 256 -19.07 -16.97 10.56
C THR A 256 -18.27 -17.20 11.83
N VAL A 257 -17.59 -16.14 12.29
CA VAL A 257 -16.80 -16.10 13.52
C VAL A 257 -17.38 -15.01 14.42
N ALA A 258 -17.34 -15.22 15.74
CA ALA A 258 -17.79 -14.24 16.70
C ALA A 258 -16.72 -13.15 16.91
N TRP A 259 -17.11 -11.88 16.90
CA TRP A 259 -16.20 -10.76 17.12
C TRP A 259 -16.74 -9.76 18.14
N TRP A 260 -15.82 -9.07 18.80
CA TRP A 260 -16.07 -8.05 19.82
C TRP A 260 -15.26 -6.80 19.54
N GLN A 261 -15.92 -5.65 19.64
CA GLN A 261 -15.30 -4.33 19.57
C GLN A 261 -16.30 -3.28 20.06
N ASP A 262 -15.91 -2.46 21.03
CA ASP A 262 -16.75 -1.36 21.53
C ASP A 262 -15.96 -0.20 22.15
N SER A 263 -16.66 0.71 22.83
CA SER A 263 -16.05 1.81 23.56
C SER A 263 -15.36 1.35 24.85
N GLY A 264 -14.20 0.72 24.71
CA GLY A 264 -13.38 0.20 25.83
C GLY A 264 -12.70 -1.11 25.51
N VAL A 265 -13.12 -1.76 24.42
CA VAL A 265 -12.67 -3.07 23.99
C VAL A 265 -12.12 -2.99 22.57
N MET A 266 -10.82 -3.30 22.43
CA MET A 266 -10.19 -3.47 21.12
C MET A 266 -10.79 -4.67 20.38
N PHE A 267 -10.75 -4.62 19.05
CA PHE A 267 -11.12 -5.72 18.18
C PHE A 267 -10.48 -7.04 18.62
N HIS A 268 -11.29 -8.07 18.85
CA HIS A 268 -10.81 -9.41 19.21
C HIS A 268 -11.88 -10.49 18.95
N ASN A 269 -11.44 -11.75 18.99
CA ASN A 269 -12.28 -12.94 19.00
C ASN A 269 -12.21 -13.62 20.38
N ASP A 270 -13.27 -14.34 20.75
CA ASP A 270 -13.36 -15.18 21.94
C ASP A 270 -14.03 -16.49 21.57
N LEU A 271 -13.30 -17.60 21.76
CA LEU A 271 -13.76 -18.93 21.41
C LEU A 271 -14.85 -19.49 22.33
N SER A 272 -14.85 -19.08 23.60
CA SER A 272 -15.68 -19.68 24.64
C SER A 272 -17.03 -18.98 24.80
N LEU A 273 -17.08 -17.69 24.47
CA LEU A 273 -18.31 -16.88 24.50
C LEU A 273 -18.99 -16.78 23.15
N GLY A 274 -18.27 -17.11 22.07
CA GLY A 274 -18.79 -17.07 20.72
C GLY A 274 -19.90 -18.09 20.49
N LYS A 275 -20.90 -17.68 19.70
CA LYS A 275 -22.03 -18.54 19.32
C LYS A 275 -22.20 -18.66 17.81
N CYS A 276 -21.15 -18.35 17.06
CA CYS A 276 -21.15 -18.43 15.61
C CYS A 276 -20.63 -19.79 15.17
N PHE A 277 -20.73 -20.08 13.87
CA PHE A 277 -20.32 -21.36 13.30
C PHE A 277 -18.95 -21.83 13.81
N PHE A 278 -17.94 -20.96 13.80
CA PHE A 278 -16.58 -21.31 14.21
C PHE A 278 -16.47 -21.74 15.68
N GLU A 279 -17.25 -21.14 16.58
CA GLU A 279 -17.22 -21.43 18.02
C GLU A 279 -18.14 -22.59 18.42
N THR A 280 -19.09 -22.98 17.57
CA THR A 280 -19.92 -24.18 17.84
C THR A 280 -19.12 -25.49 17.95
N SER A 281 -17.92 -25.52 17.37
CA SER A 281 -16.97 -26.64 17.45
C SER A 281 -15.77 -26.33 18.35
N ALA A 282 -15.86 -25.32 19.22
CA ALA A 282 -14.81 -25.01 20.16
C ALA A 282 -14.55 -26.20 21.12
N PRO A 283 -13.28 -26.52 21.41
CA PRO A 283 -12.95 -27.67 22.24
C PRO A 283 -13.37 -27.41 23.70
N ALA A 284 -13.73 -28.47 24.42
CA ALA A 284 -14.18 -28.37 25.80
C ALA A 284 -13.13 -27.77 26.77
N ASN A 285 -11.85 -27.77 26.37
CA ASN A 285 -10.75 -27.17 27.12
C ASN A 285 -10.39 -25.75 26.64
N ALA A 286 -11.22 -25.09 25.81
CA ALA A 286 -11.05 -23.68 25.51
C ALA A 286 -11.04 -22.87 26.81
N ILE A 287 -10.06 -21.98 26.96
CA ILE A 287 -9.97 -21.14 28.16
C ILE A 287 -11.15 -20.17 28.13
N TYR A 288 -11.92 -20.17 29.22
CA TYR A 288 -13.09 -19.32 29.35
C TYR A 288 -12.70 -17.85 29.27
N ASN A 289 -13.42 -17.11 28.44
CA ASN A 289 -13.26 -15.70 28.12
C ASN A 289 -11.86 -15.33 27.61
N ALA A 290 -11.13 -16.23 26.95
CA ALA A 290 -9.78 -15.91 26.44
C ALA A 290 -9.86 -15.07 25.16
N ASP A 291 -9.05 -14.01 25.10
CA ASP A 291 -9.05 -13.07 23.99
C ASP A 291 -8.00 -13.46 22.94
N TYR A 292 -8.46 -13.60 21.70
CA TYR A 292 -7.65 -13.93 20.53
C TYR A 292 -7.61 -12.74 19.57
N PHE A 293 -6.47 -12.52 18.91
CA PHE A 293 -6.25 -11.45 17.93
C PHE A 293 -6.34 -10.00 18.44
N GLY A 294 -6.46 -9.77 19.76
CA GLY A 294 -6.48 -8.44 20.36
C GLY A 294 -7.02 -8.45 21.78
N PHE A 295 -7.22 -7.25 22.35
CA PHE A 295 -7.74 -6.98 23.71
C PHE A 295 -6.90 -7.54 24.87
N TYR A 296 -6.59 -8.85 24.89
CA TYR A 296 -5.72 -9.54 25.84
C TYR A 296 -5.94 -9.14 27.31
N GLN A 297 -7.20 -8.97 27.71
CA GLN A 297 -7.59 -8.85 29.11
C GLN A 297 -7.44 -10.20 29.81
N ASN A 298 -7.89 -11.27 29.16
CA ASN A 298 -7.73 -12.64 29.61
C ASN A 298 -6.99 -13.45 28.54
N VAL A 299 -5.98 -14.21 28.96
CA VAL A 299 -4.91 -14.67 28.05
C VAL A 299 -4.81 -16.18 28.09
N ASP A 300 -4.74 -16.77 26.90
CA ASP A 300 -4.32 -18.14 26.68
C ASP A 300 -2.86 -18.17 26.24
N SER A 301 -1.93 -18.45 27.15
CA SER A 301 -0.48 -18.42 26.85
C SER A 301 -0.02 -19.51 25.88
N SER A 302 -0.90 -20.41 25.46
CA SER A 302 -0.61 -21.36 24.37
C SER A 302 -0.95 -20.81 22.97
N PHE A 303 -1.56 -19.62 22.88
CA PHE A 303 -1.84 -18.95 21.61
C PHE A 303 -0.63 -18.08 21.17
N PRO A 304 -0.04 -18.28 19.98
CA PRO A 304 1.23 -17.65 19.59
C PRO A 304 1.26 -16.12 19.61
N CYS A 305 0.13 -15.45 19.37
CA CYS A 305 0.07 -13.98 19.45
C CYS A 305 0.31 -13.43 20.86
N CYS A 306 0.16 -14.25 21.90
CA CYS A 306 0.27 -13.87 23.31
C CYS A 306 1.01 -14.90 24.17
N SER A 307 1.86 -15.73 23.57
CA SER A 307 2.59 -16.79 24.27
C SER A 307 3.67 -16.25 25.22
N ASP A 308 4.32 -15.15 24.84
CA ASP A 308 5.34 -14.46 25.62
C ASP A 308 5.41 -12.97 25.28
N ASP A 309 6.23 -12.22 26.00
CA ASP A 309 6.36 -10.77 25.84
C ASP A 309 6.82 -10.31 24.45
N THR A 310 7.50 -11.18 23.69
CA THR A 310 7.99 -10.92 22.34
C THR A 310 6.97 -11.27 21.26
N SER A 311 5.91 -12.01 21.61
CA SER A 311 4.81 -12.31 20.71
C SER A 311 4.18 -11.03 20.17
N SER A 312 3.70 -11.06 18.92
CA SER A 312 3.09 -9.91 18.25
C SER A 312 1.77 -10.28 17.57
N THR A 313 0.84 -9.32 17.59
CA THR A 313 -0.42 -9.35 16.83
C THR A 313 -0.40 -8.23 15.81
N ASN A 314 -0.53 -8.59 14.54
CA ASN A 314 -0.34 -7.67 13.42
C ASN A 314 -1.61 -7.60 12.59
N HIS A 315 -2.16 -6.40 12.41
CA HIS A 315 -3.32 -6.14 11.58
C HIS A 315 -2.87 -5.52 10.26
N TRP A 316 -3.45 -6.02 9.17
CA TRP A 316 -3.03 -5.70 7.82
C TRP A 316 -4.22 -5.42 6.93
N PHE A 317 -4.09 -4.45 6.03
CA PHE A 317 -5.06 -4.22 4.94
C PHE A 317 -4.39 -4.49 3.60
N GLY A 318 -5.10 -5.10 2.67
CA GLY A 318 -4.50 -5.46 1.39
C GLY A 318 -5.49 -5.91 0.33
N ALA A 319 -4.95 -6.25 -0.83
CA ALA A 319 -5.69 -6.79 -1.95
C ALA A 319 -4.80 -7.68 -2.81
N HIS A 320 -5.46 -8.53 -3.60
CA HIS A 320 -4.84 -9.32 -4.64
C HIS A 320 -4.81 -8.54 -5.97
N ILE A 321 -3.75 -8.69 -6.77
CA ILE A 321 -3.62 -8.06 -8.09
C ILE A 321 -4.33 -8.80 -9.22
#